data_AF-A0A8T4DKR3-F1
#
_entry.id   AF-A0A8T4DKR3-F1
#
_cell.length_a   1.000
_cell.length_b   1.000
_cell.length_c   1.000
_cell.angle_alpha   90.00
_cell.angle_beta   90.00
_cell.angle_gamma   90.00
#
_symmetry.space_group_name_H-M   'P 1'
#
loop_
_entity.id
_entity.type
_entity.pdbx_description
1 polymer ?
#
loop_
_entity_poly.entity_id
_entity_poly.type
_entity_poly.pdbx_seq_one_letter_code
_entity_poly.pdbx_strand_id
1 'polypeptide(L)'
;MTITVYSTPTCPYCHMLKDHLKKKGVKFQDVDVSKDHEAAHRMISKSGQMGVPQTEINGKIIIGFDQEAIDDEIKAMASKASA
;
A
#
# COMPACT_ATOMS: atom_id res chain seq x y z
N MET A 1 0.42 5.78 12.58
CA MET A 1 0.25 5.99 11.12
C MET A 1 1.06 4.93 10.40
N THR A 2 0.39 3.97 9.79
CA THR A 2 1.05 2.84 9.11
C THR A 2 0.53 2.77 7.68
N ILE A 3 1.46 2.90 6.73
CA ILE A 3 1.23 2.62 5.32
C ILE A 3 2.00 1.33 5.03
N THR A 4 1.31 0.29 4.59
CA THR A 4 1.90 -0.99 4.24
C THR A 4 1.61 -1.26 2.77
N VAL A 5 2.65 -1.44 1.99
CA VAL A 5 2.58 -1.74 0.56
C VAL A 5 2.87 -3.22 0.40
N TYR A 6 1.87 -3.96 -0.04
CA TYR A 6 2.04 -5.34 -0.46
C TYR A 6 2.47 -5.36 -1.92
N SER A 7 3.68 -5.87 -2.14
CA SER A 7 4.31 -5.88 -3.46
C SER A 7 4.91 -7.23 -3.81
N THR A 8 5.27 -7.39 -5.07
CA THR A 8 6.10 -8.50 -5.54
C THR A 8 7.28 -7.95 -6.36
N PRO A 9 8.44 -8.64 -6.36
CA PRO A 9 9.65 -8.18 -7.04
C PRO A 9 9.51 -8.19 -8.57
N THR A 10 8.52 -8.89 -9.11
CA THR A 10 8.28 -9.01 -10.55
C THR A 10 7.23 -8.03 -11.08
N CYS A 11 6.60 -7.23 -10.22
CA CYS A 11 5.49 -6.36 -10.60
C CYS A 11 5.96 -4.91 -10.86
N PRO A 12 5.92 -4.42 -12.12
CA PRO A 12 6.33 -3.04 -12.43
C PRO A 12 5.44 -1.99 -11.75
N TYR A 13 4.13 -2.25 -11.62
CA TYR A 13 3.21 -1.35 -10.93
C TYR A 13 3.54 -1.19 -9.44
N CYS A 14 4.08 -2.23 -8.80
CA CYS A 14 4.54 -2.13 -7.42
C CYS A 14 5.71 -1.13 -7.29
N HIS A 15 6.64 -1.11 -8.25
CA HIS A 15 7.72 -0.14 -8.25
C HIS A 15 7.19 1.29 -8.41
N MET A 16 6.25 1.50 -9.35
CA MET A 16 5.62 2.81 -9.55
C MET A 16 4.92 3.31 -8.28
N LEU A 17 4.20 2.44 -7.58
CA LEU A 17 3.56 2.75 -6.31
C LEU A 17 4.56 3.19 -5.24
N LYS A 18 5.64 2.43 -5.05
CA LYS A 18 6.68 2.78 -4.07
C LYS A 18 7.33 4.11 -4.39
N ASP A 19 7.62 4.37 -5.66
CA ASP A 19 8.22 5.63 -6.09
C ASP A 19 7.25 6.80 -5.93
N HIS A 20 5.96 6.60 -6.17
CA HIS A 20 4.93 7.58 -5.90
C HIS A 20 4.89 7.97 -4.41
N LEU A 21 4.86 6.97 -3.51
CA LEU A 21 4.91 7.19 -2.07
C LEU A 21 6.20 7.90 -1.63
N LYS A 22 7.35 7.52 -2.19
CA LYS A 22 8.62 8.20 -1.94
C LYS A 22 8.59 9.66 -2.39
N LYS A 23 8.03 9.95 -3.57
CA LYS A 23 7.87 11.33 -4.08
C LYS A 23 7.00 12.19 -3.17
N LYS A 24 5.99 11.59 -2.53
CA LYS A 24 5.16 12.27 -1.52
C LYS A 24 5.87 12.45 -0.17
N GLY A 25 7.04 11.85 0.03
CA GLY A 25 7.80 11.93 1.28
C GLY A 25 7.15 11.17 2.44
N VAL A 26 6.25 10.23 2.16
CA VAL A 26 5.59 9.45 3.21
C VAL A 26 6.39 8.19 3.56
N LYS A 27 6.43 7.85 4.84
CA LYS A 27 7.00 6.58 5.29
C LYS A 27 6.00 5.46 5.05
N PHE A 28 6.46 4.40 4.39
CA PHE A 28 5.69 3.19 4.17
C PHE A 28 6.56 1.96 4.43
N GLN A 29 5.90 0.86 4.77
CA GLN A 29 6.50 -0.45 4.91
C GLN A 29 6.27 -1.23 3.62
N ASP A 30 7.35 -1.73 3.04
CA ASP A 30 7.28 -2.58 1.87
C ASP A 30 7.29 -4.05 2.30
N VAL A 31 6.25 -4.78 1.91
CA VAL A 31 6.06 -6.20 2.26
C VAL A 31 6.02 -7.01 0.97
N ASP A 32 7.02 -7.84 0.78
CA ASP A 32 7.12 -8.74 -0.35
C ASP A 32 6.31 -10.02 -0.11
N VAL A 33 5.09 -10.05 -0.62
CA VAL A 33 4.18 -11.19 -0.47
C VAL A 33 4.62 -12.43 -1.26
N SER A 34 5.60 -12.31 -2.16
CA SER A 34 6.17 -13.47 -2.85
C SER A 34 7.10 -14.30 -1.96
N LYS A 35 7.67 -13.67 -0.93
CA LYS A 35 8.54 -14.32 0.05
C LYS A 35 7.83 -14.57 1.38
N ASP A 36 6.85 -13.73 1.70
CA ASP A 36 6.07 -13.83 2.92
C ASP A 36 4.65 -14.31 2.61
N HIS A 37 4.48 -15.62 2.72
CA HIS A 37 3.17 -16.26 2.54
C HIS A 37 2.17 -15.81 3.60
N GLU A 38 2.59 -15.50 4.82
CA GLU A 38 1.68 -15.05 5.87
C GLU A 38 1.12 -13.66 5.55
N ALA A 39 1.98 -12.77 5.05
CA ALA A 39 1.57 -11.46 4.54
C ALA A 39 0.62 -11.59 3.34
N ALA A 40 0.86 -12.53 2.42
CA ALA A 40 -0.05 -12.81 1.31
C ALA A 40 -1.43 -13.22 1.83
N HIS A 41 -1.48 -14.14 2.81
CA HIS A 41 -2.75 -14.58 3.42
C HIS A 41 -3.47 -13.44 4.15
N ARG A 42 -2.74 -12.57 4.87
CA ARG A 42 -3.31 -11.38 5.53
C ARG A 42 -3.89 -10.41 4.51
N MET A 43 -3.14 -10.13 3.43
CA MET A 43 -3.59 -9.29 2.33
C MET A 43 -4.89 -9.82 1.73
N ILE A 44 -4.97 -11.13 1.45
CA ILE A 44 -6.18 -11.77 0.91
C ILE A 44 -7.33 -11.74 1.91
N SER A 45 -7.06 -12.02 3.18
CA SER A 45 -8.10 -12.06 4.22
C SER A 45 -8.73 -10.68 4.45
N LYS A 46 -7.95 -9.61 4.29
CA LYS A 46 -8.43 -8.24 4.46
C LYS A 46 -9.06 -7.66 3.19
N SER A 47 -8.47 -7.91 2.02
CA SER A 47 -8.93 -7.33 0.73
C SER A 47 -9.93 -8.20 -0.01
N GLY A 48 -9.98 -9.50 0.29
CA GLY A 48 -10.67 -10.50 -0.51
C GLY A 48 -9.97 -10.84 -1.83
N GLN A 49 -8.81 -10.23 -2.13
CA GLN A 49 -8.16 -10.32 -3.44
C GLN A 49 -6.70 -10.78 -3.33
N MET A 50 -6.29 -11.67 -4.24
CA MET A 50 -4.91 -12.17 -4.35
C MET A 50 -3.99 -11.26 -5.18
N GLY A 51 -4.55 -10.36 -5.98
CA GLY A 51 -3.78 -9.54 -6.91
C GLY A 51 -3.01 -8.42 -6.22
N VAL A 52 -1.77 -8.18 -6.66
CA VAL A 52 -0.93 -7.03 -6.32
C VAL A 52 -0.91 -6.02 -7.48
N PRO A 53 -0.59 -4.74 -7.24
CA PRO A 53 -0.23 -4.10 -5.95
C PRO A 53 -1.44 -3.94 -5.01
N GLN A 54 -1.21 -3.98 -3.70
CA GLN A 54 -2.20 -3.53 -2.71
C GLN A 54 -1.54 -2.63 -1.68
N THR A 55 -2.25 -1.58 -1.27
CA THR A 55 -1.77 -0.64 -0.27
C THR A 55 -2.74 -0.59 0.89
N GLU A 56 -2.26 -0.86 2.09
CA GLU A 56 -3.00 -0.67 3.32
C GLU A 56 -2.59 0.67 3.94
N ILE A 57 -3.53 1.59 4.05
CA ILE A 57 -3.34 2.93 4.58
C ILE A 57 -4.28 3.08 5.78
N ASN A 58 -3.72 3.09 7.00
CA ASN A 58 -4.48 3.24 8.25
C ASN A 58 -5.65 2.23 8.39
N GLY A 59 -5.44 0.99 7.96
CA GLY A 59 -6.45 -0.08 7.99
C GLY A 59 -7.40 -0.11 6.79
N LYS A 60 -7.37 0.90 5.91
CA LYS A 60 -8.09 0.89 4.63
C LYS A 60 -7.22 0.24 3.56
N ILE A 61 -7.75 -0.75 2.85
CA ILE A 61 -7.03 -1.37 1.73
C ILE A 61 -7.47 -0.75 0.41
N ILE A 62 -6.49 -0.34 -0.37
CA ILE A 62 -6.62 0.09 -1.74
C ILE A 62 -6.03 -1.00 -2.62
N ILE A 63 -6.84 -1.51 -3.53
CA ILE A 63 -6.47 -2.60 -4.43
C ILE A 63 -6.01 -2.00 -5.76
N GLY A 64 -4.88 -2.47 -6.27
CA GLY A 64 -4.28 -1.98 -7.50
C GLY A 64 -3.46 -0.71 -7.30
N PHE A 65 -3.10 -0.08 -8.41
CA PHE A 65 -2.37 1.18 -8.43
C PHE A 65 -3.33 2.34 -8.72
N ASP A 66 -4.15 2.66 -7.74
CA ASP A 66 -5.09 3.78 -7.81
C ASP A 66 -4.46 5.03 -7.18
N GLN A 67 -3.80 5.84 -8.02
CA GLN A 67 -3.07 7.02 -7.58
C GLN A 67 -3.98 8.03 -6.86
N GLU A 68 -5.23 8.18 -7.32
CA GLU A 68 -6.16 9.16 -6.78
C GLU A 68 -6.62 8.74 -5.38
N ALA A 69 -7.06 7.48 -5.24
CA ALA A 69 -7.45 6.94 -3.94
C ALA A 69 -6.29 6.92 -2.93
N ILE A 70 -5.07 6.61 -3.40
CA ILE A 70 -3.86 6.64 -2.56
C ILE A 70 -3.56 8.07 -2.10
N ASP A 71 -3.60 9.03 -3.02
CA ASP A 71 -3.33 10.44 -2.71
C ASP A 71 -4.36 11.01 -1.74
N ASP A 72 -5.64 10.70 -1.94
CA ASP A 72 -6.70 11.12 -1.03
C ASP A 72 -6.50 10.54 0.37
N GLU A 73 -6.14 9.26 0.49
CA GLU A 73 -5.94 8.65 1.79
C GLU A 73 -4.68 9.17 2.48
N ILE A 74 -3.60 9.40 1.73
CA ILE A 74 -2.39 10.06 2.25
C ILE A 74 -2.71 11.48 2.72
N LYS A 75 -3.49 12.24 1.95
CA LYS A 75 -3.89 13.61 2.31
C LYS A 75 -4.82 13.60 3.53
N ALA A 76 -5.75 12.66 3.60
CA ALA A 76 -6.63 12.47 4.75
C ALA A 76 -5.84 12.11 6.02
N MET A 77 -4.77 11.31 5.89
CA MET A 77 -3.85 11.03 6.98
C MET A 77 -3.03 12.26 7.39
N ALA A 78 -2.49 13.00 6.42
CA ALA A 78 -1.70 14.22 6.68
C ALA A 78 -2.55 15.30 7.37
N SER A 79 -3.82 15.46 6.98
CA SER A 79 -4.73 16.44 7.59
C SER A 79 -5.10 16.10 9.03
N LYS A 80 -5.03 14.83 9.45
CA LYS A 80 -5.33 14.39 10.83
C LYS A 80 -4.11 14.33 11.74
N ALA A 81 -2.91 14.60 11.21
CA ALA A 81 -1.65 14.61 11.97
C ALA A 81 -1.42 15.91 12.76
N SER A 82 -2.24 16.94 12.54
CA SER A 82 -2.06 18.29 13.11
C SER A 82 -3.10 18.66 14.19
N ALA A 83 -3.78 17.69 14.80
CA ALA A 83 -4.71 17.90 15.90
C ALA A 83 -4.22 17.27 17.20
#